data_AF-A0AAW5T0R0-F1
#
_entry.id   AF-A0AAW5T0R0-F1
#
_cell.length_a   1.000
_cell.length_b   1.000
_cell.length_c   1.000
_cell.angle_alpha   90.00
_cell.angle_beta   90.00
_cell.angle_gamma   90.00
#
_symmetry.space_group_name_H-M   'P 1'
#
loop_
_entity.id
_entity.type
_entity.pdbx_description
1 polymer ?
#
loop_
_entity_poly.entity_id
_entity_poly.type
_entity_poly.pdbx_seq_one_letter_code
_entity_poly.pdbx_strand_id
1 'polypeptide(L)'
;MPDSLCHVSVHCGRPTELGHGTTADLSLPSAMTVAELLPWIVDAVGAGDCTPQRWQLAHIDGRDLDESATLAQNDIHDGDLLVLTTSCDQPTVERPLMAALTVSPTEGTVPIGLRVTACLWACALGILALAWAGLGSGGWGRIAATAAVAVAVTAVTVSAPRLGLSATVITTFTVAAVAFAGVLGFLVVPAGPAPANFFLAAMAAGSMGVVLIRATGCGRQVLIAVVAVAGVLAATTGFSVLWPLTTPALGAVVSAVGLGLLPLTPRLSIALAGLTPAVPEYPGTEEATVGDHRSDADTRALLGHQILVGLVAGSAVAAALGTAILTLAALRHVSAAEVAFAGAVGVALLLRSRTYASGPCRVVTVVCGFLSLTAAFILVVAWAPAYGSWAGVLAVAAGIAVVWPVTVQSPMAARLADVIEYGALAAVVPLACWLAGAFHLFGDLGLR
;
A
#
# COMPACT_ATOMS: atom_id res chain seq x y z
N MET A 1 43.67 -13.93 27.59
CA MET A 1 43.69 -14.03 26.12
C MET A 1 42.24 -14.03 25.71
N PRO A 2 41.67 -12.92 25.24
CA PRO A 2 40.27 -12.93 24.83
C PRO A 2 40.19 -13.49 23.40
N ASP A 3 39.52 -14.63 23.29
CA ASP A 3 38.71 -15.13 22.18
C ASP A 3 39.19 -14.77 20.75
N SER A 4 40.05 -15.64 20.20
CA SER A 4 40.66 -15.51 18.87
C SER A 4 39.82 -16.12 17.74
N LEU A 5 38.56 -16.43 17.99
CA LEU A 5 37.66 -17.09 17.03
C LEU A 5 36.48 -16.17 16.73
N CYS A 6 36.08 -16.13 15.46
CA CYS A 6 34.92 -15.42 14.95
C CYS A 6 33.96 -16.44 14.33
N HIS A 7 32.72 -16.48 14.79
CA HIS A 7 31.64 -17.32 14.30
C HIS A 7 30.92 -16.59 13.17
N VAL A 8 31.05 -17.08 11.94
CA VAL A 8 30.42 -16.49 10.76
C VAL A 8 29.63 -17.53 10.00
N SER A 9 28.58 -17.10 9.32
CA SER A 9 27.85 -17.94 8.37
C SER A 9 28.36 -17.65 6.96
N VAL A 10 28.82 -18.66 6.23
CA VAL A 10 29.27 -18.50 4.84
C VAL A 10 28.24 -19.11 3.91
N HIS A 11 27.70 -18.30 3.00
CA HIS A 11 26.80 -18.73 1.95
C HIS A 11 27.53 -18.86 0.61
N CYS A 12 27.43 -20.02 -0.02
CA CYS A 12 27.89 -20.25 -1.39
C CYS A 12 26.70 -20.70 -2.24
N GLY A 13 26.35 -19.92 -3.26
CA GLY A 13 25.30 -20.28 -4.22
C GLY A 13 25.63 -19.72 -5.59
N ARG A 14 25.54 -20.56 -6.62
CA ARG A 14 25.66 -20.06 -8.00
C ARG A 14 24.47 -19.17 -8.32
N PRO A 15 24.65 -17.93 -8.81
CA PRO A 15 23.57 -16.99 -9.06
C PRO A 15 22.54 -17.46 -10.11
N THR A 16 22.82 -18.55 -10.84
CA THR A 16 21.98 -19.07 -11.93
C THR A 16 21.20 -20.34 -11.60
N GLU A 17 21.41 -21.00 -10.46
CA GLU A 17 20.66 -22.21 -10.08
C GLU A 17 19.80 -21.96 -8.84
N LEU A 18 18.50 -21.74 -9.06
CA LEU A 18 17.50 -21.72 -7.98
C LEU A 18 17.49 -23.10 -7.29
N GLY A 19 18.21 -23.24 -6.17
CA GLY A 19 17.98 -24.33 -5.23
C GLY A 19 19.18 -24.94 -4.52
N HIS A 20 20.44 -24.62 -4.87
CA HIS A 20 21.64 -25.29 -4.30
C HIS A 20 22.61 -24.35 -3.57
N GLY A 21 22.11 -23.26 -2.98
CA GLY A 21 22.94 -22.42 -2.12
C GLY A 21 23.25 -23.12 -0.79
N THR A 22 24.50 -23.50 -0.56
CA THR A 22 24.96 -24.10 0.70
C THR A 22 25.32 -22.98 1.67
N THR A 23 24.73 -23.00 2.88
CA THR A 23 25.15 -22.16 4.02
C THR A 23 25.86 -23.03 5.04
N ALA A 24 27.08 -22.67 5.42
CA ALA A 24 27.82 -23.35 6.49
C ALA A 24 28.23 -22.34 7.57
N ASP A 25 27.98 -22.69 8.83
CA ASP A 25 28.44 -21.90 9.98
C ASP A 25 29.87 -22.34 10.35
N LEU A 26 30.80 -21.40 10.30
CA LEU A 26 32.23 -21.64 10.48
C LEU A 26 32.76 -20.81 11.65
N SER A 27 33.58 -21.43 12.50
CA SER A 27 34.39 -20.74 13.51
C SER A 27 35.79 -20.48 12.94
N LEU A 28 36.07 -19.25 12.56
CA LEU A 28 37.31 -18.84 11.89
C LEU A 28 38.24 -18.06 12.83
N PRO A 29 39.56 -18.28 12.78
CA PRO A 29 40.51 -17.46 13.53
C PRO A 29 40.48 -15.98 13.10
N SER A 30 40.15 -15.08 14.04
CA SER A 30 39.99 -13.64 13.75
C SER A 30 41.29 -12.91 13.39
N ALA A 31 42.43 -13.49 13.80
CA ALA A 31 43.77 -12.95 13.56
C ALA A 31 44.40 -13.40 12.22
N MET A 32 43.74 -14.29 11.47
CA MET A 32 44.25 -14.81 10.19
C MET A 32 43.73 -13.96 9.04
N THR A 33 44.53 -13.84 7.96
CA THR A 33 44.11 -13.08 6.78
C THR A 33 43.01 -13.81 6.02
N VAL A 34 42.16 -13.05 5.31
CA VAL A 34 41.08 -13.64 4.52
C VAL A 34 41.64 -14.58 3.44
N ALA A 35 42.76 -14.23 2.79
CA ALA A 35 43.43 -15.08 1.80
C ALA A 35 43.87 -16.43 2.35
N GLU A 36 44.33 -16.47 3.60
CA GLU A 36 44.79 -17.70 4.26
C GLU A 36 43.61 -18.62 4.65
N LEU A 37 42.46 -18.04 5.00
CA LEU A 37 41.26 -18.78 5.38
C LEU A 37 40.47 -19.28 4.17
N LEU A 38 40.54 -18.57 3.04
CA LEU A 38 39.72 -18.80 1.86
C LEU A 38 39.74 -20.26 1.34
N PRO A 39 40.89 -20.96 1.22
CA PRO A 39 40.90 -22.34 0.72
C PRO A 39 40.16 -23.29 1.67
N TRP A 40 40.28 -23.08 2.98
CA TRP A 40 39.61 -23.89 4.01
C TRP A 40 38.11 -23.65 4.00
N ILE A 41 37.68 -22.40 3.77
CA ILE A 41 36.27 -22.04 3.66
C ILE A 41 35.65 -22.65 2.40
N VAL A 42 36.35 -22.60 1.26
CA VAL A 42 35.90 -23.21 0.00
C VAL A 42 35.72 -24.72 0.16
N ASP A 43 36.66 -25.38 0.83
CA ASP A 43 36.61 -26.82 1.11
C ASP A 43 35.47 -27.16 2.10
N ALA A 44 35.33 -26.38 3.18
CA ALA A 44 34.29 -26.57 4.19
C ALA A 44 32.87 -26.38 3.64
N VAL A 45 32.68 -25.46 2.69
CA VAL A 45 31.39 -25.21 2.02
C VAL A 45 31.16 -26.18 0.85
N GLY A 46 32.18 -26.94 0.43
CA GLY A 46 32.11 -27.88 -0.68
C GLY A 46 31.94 -27.19 -2.04
N ALA A 47 32.46 -25.97 -2.19
CA ALA A 47 32.25 -25.14 -3.38
C ALA A 47 33.19 -25.49 -4.56
N GLY A 48 34.22 -26.31 -4.33
CA GLY A 48 35.25 -26.64 -5.32
C GLY A 48 34.86 -27.76 -6.29
N ASP A 49 34.51 -27.40 -7.53
CA ASP A 49 34.19 -28.37 -8.61
C ASP A 49 35.42 -28.79 -9.46
N CYS A 50 36.62 -28.82 -8.87
CA CYS A 50 37.90 -29.05 -9.55
C CYS A 50 38.23 -28.09 -10.72
N THR A 51 37.44 -27.02 -10.91
CA THR A 51 37.73 -25.96 -11.88
C THR A 51 38.54 -24.85 -11.20
N PRO A 52 39.59 -24.31 -11.85
CA PRO A 52 40.35 -23.21 -11.29
C PRO A 52 39.50 -21.93 -11.32
N GLN A 53 38.99 -21.53 -10.16
CA GLN A 53 38.25 -20.28 -9.95
C GLN A 53 38.93 -19.46 -8.86
N ARG A 54 39.02 -18.14 -9.07
CA ARG A 54 39.48 -17.22 -8.02
C ARG A 54 38.31 -16.95 -7.10
N TRP A 55 38.32 -17.53 -5.91
CA TRP A 55 37.30 -17.32 -4.91
C TRP A 55 37.50 -16.00 -4.17
N GLN A 56 36.40 -15.36 -3.77
CA GLN A 56 36.40 -14.11 -3.02
C GLN A 56 35.27 -14.15 -1.99
N LEU A 57 35.52 -13.57 -0.83
CA LEU A 57 34.50 -13.33 0.19
C LEU A 57 33.99 -11.90 0.04
N ALA A 58 32.68 -11.75 0.03
CA ALA A 58 32.03 -10.46 0.01
C ALA A 58 31.05 -10.34 1.18
N HIS A 59 30.86 -9.12 1.64
CA HIS A 59 29.77 -8.77 2.55
C HIS A 59 28.42 -8.97 1.85
N ILE A 60 27.35 -9.14 2.62
CA ILE A 60 26.00 -9.23 2.06
C ILE A 60 25.60 -8.00 1.21
N ASP A 61 26.23 -6.85 1.47
CA ASP A 61 26.02 -5.60 0.73
C ASP A 61 26.74 -5.57 -0.65
N GLY A 62 27.47 -6.64 -1.00
CA GLY A 62 28.23 -6.74 -2.24
C GLY A 62 29.58 -6.02 -2.21
N ARG A 63 30.08 -5.64 -1.03
CA ARG A 63 31.46 -5.15 -0.86
C ARG A 63 32.40 -6.34 -0.69
N ASP A 64 33.39 -6.45 -1.55
CA ASP A 64 34.41 -7.49 -1.43
C ASP A 64 35.29 -7.25 -0.20
N LEU A 65 35.66 -8.32 0.50
CA LEU A 65 36.61 -8.27 1.61
C LEU A 65 38.03 -8.16 1.06
N ASP A 66 38.88 -7.40 1.74
CA ASP A 66 40.30 -7.34 1.43
C ASP A 66 40.97 -8.65 1.84
N GLU A 67 41.38 -9.43 0.83
CA GLU A 67 42.09 -10.70 0.96
C GLU A 67 43.36 -10.58 1.82
N SER A 68 44.01 -9.41 1.83
CA SER A 68 45.27 -9.17 2.54
C SER A 68 45.09 -8.77 4.01
N ALA A 69 43.86 -8.43 4.42
CA ALA A 69 43.54 -8.02 5.77
C ALA A 69 42.96 -9.17 6.60
N THR A 70 43.05 -9.08 7.93
CA THR A 70 42.41 -10.04 8.84
C THR A 70 40.89 -9.86 8.89
N LEU A 71 40.16 -10.84 9.44
CA LEU A 71 38.71 -10.71 9.65
C LEU A 71 38.37 -9.47 10.50
N ALA A 72 39.14 -9.22 11.57
CA ALA A 72 38.94 -8.05 12.42
C ALA A 72 39.25 -6.72 11.70
N GLN A 73 40.20 -6.71 10.76
CA GLN A 73 40.53 -5.52 9.95
C GLN A 73 39.50 -5.26 8.85
N ASN A 74 38.79 -6.29 8.39
CA ASN A 74 37.64 -6.19 7.50
C ASN A 74 36.32 -5.84 8.23
N ASP A 75 36.39 -5.50 9.52
CA ASP A 75 35.23 -5.14 10.36
C ASP A 75 34.20 -6.29 10.52
N ILE A 76 34.67 -7.54 10.45
CA ILE A 76 33.83 -8.73 10.59
C ILE A 76 33.68 -9.14 12.05
N HIS A 77 32.44 -9.29 12.49
CA HIS A 77 32.04 -9.61 13.85
C HIS A 77 31.35 -10.98 13.94
N ASP A 78 31.27 -11.51 15.15
CA ASP A 78 30.50 -12.73 15.43
C ASP A 78 29.04 -12.56 14.98
N GLY A 79 28.57 -13.49 14.15
CA GLY A 79 27.23 -13.52 13.58
C GLY A 79 27.10 -12.93 12.18
N ASP A 80 28.20 -12.43 11.59
CA ASP A 80 28.16 -11.88 10.23
C ASP A 80 27.96 -12.98 9.16
N LEU A 81 27.19 -12.63 8.12
CA LEU A 81 26.95 -13.47 6.94
C LEU A 81 27.86 -13.03 5.80
N LEU A 82 28.74 -13.94 5.37
CA LEU A 82 29.65 -13.73 4.24
C LEU A 82 29.16 -14.51 3.01
N VAL A 83 29.29 -13.90 1.84
CA VAL A 83 28.95 -14.54 0.56
C VAL A 83 30.24 -14.96 -0.12
N LEU A 84 30.39 -16.26 -0.36
CA LEU A 84 31.47 -16.80 -1.15
C LEU A 84 31.09 -16.68 -2.63
N THR A 85 31.81 -15.82 -3.35
CA THR A 85 31.62 -15.56 -4.77
C THR A 85 32.89 -15.90 -5.54
N THR A 86 32.75 -16.04 -6.86
CA THR A 86 33.91 -16.14 -7.76
C THR A 86 34.25 -14.75 -8.25
N SER A 87 35.51 -14.34 -8.09
CA SER A 87 36.07 -13.13 -8.68
C SER A 87 35.83 -13.17 -10.19
N CYS A 88 35.05 -12.22 -10.68
CA CYS A 88 34.93 -11.99 -12.10
C CYS A 88 35.99 -10.95 -12.46
N ASP A 89 37.00 -11.33 -13.23
CA ASP A 89 38.08 -10.44 -13.70
C ASP A 89 37.58 -9.39 -14.73
N GLN A 90 36.26 -9.31 -14.89
CA GLN A 90 35.62 -8.30 -15.71
C GLN A 90 35.54 -7.02 -14.88
N PRO A 91 36.28 -5.96 -15.24
CA PRO A 91 36.26 -4.73 -14.47
C PRO A 91 34.83 -4.26 -14.32
N THR A 92 34.40 -4.01 -13.10
CA THR A 92 33.15 -3.30 -12.83
C THR A 92 33.25 -2.01 -13.62
N VAL A 93 32.56 -1.92 -14.74
CA VAL A 93 32.47 -0.68 -15.49
C VAL A 93 31.71 0.24 -14.57
N GLU A 94 32.45 1.06 -13.80
CA GLU A 94 31.91 2.22 -13.12
C GLU A 94 31.33 3.09 -14.22
N ARG A 95 30.07 2.82 -14.57
CA ARG A 95 29.32 3.74 -15.40
C ARG A 95 29.26 5.00 -14.56
N PRO A 96 29.88 6.11 -15.00
CA PRO A 96 29.73 7.36 -14.27
C PRO A 96 28.24 7.59 -14.06
N LEU A 97 27.84 8.12 -12.90
CA LEU A 97 26.43 8.36 -12.58
C LEU A 97 25.69 9.02 -13.76
N MET A 98 26.39 9.92 -14.47
CA MET A 98 25.96 10.50 -15.74
C MET A 98 25.64 9.45 -16.81
N ALA A 99 26.50 8.48 -17.12
CA ALA A 99 26.22 7.43 -18.12
C ALA A 99 25.03 6.54 -17.75
N ALA A 100 24.79 6.29 -16.45
CA ALA A 100 23.61 5.58 -15.99
C ALA A 100 22.33 6.44 -16.08
N LEU A 101 22.45 7.75 -15.83
CA LEU A 101 21.37 8.73 -15.98
C LEU A 101 21.12 9.15 -17.44
N THR A 102 22.09 8.98 -18.33
CA THR A 102 21.99 9.23 -19.77
C THR A 102 21.73 7.96 -20.57
N VAL A 103 21.30 6.85 -19.94
CA VAL A 103 20.58 5.80 -20.67
C VAL A 103 19.27 6.44 -21.10
N SER A 104 19.32 7.14 -22.24
CA SER A 104 18.18 7.80 -22.83
C SER A 104 17.07 6.75 -23.01
N PRO A 105 15.84 7.03 -22.54
CA PRO A 105 14.70 6.22 -22.95
C PRO A 105 14.68 6.24 -24.49
N THR A 106 14.43 5.07 -25.10
CA THR A 106 14.38 4.89 -26.55
C THR A 106 13.60 6.04 -27.22
N GLU A 107 14.35 6.93 -27.87
CA GLU A 107 13.81 8.07 -28.61
C GLU A 107 12.88 7.55 -29.70
N GLY A 108 11.57 7.79 -29.52
CA GLY A 108 10.57 7.45 -30.54
C GLY A 108 9.23 6.94 -30.00
N THR A 109 9.08 6.66 -28.71
CA THR A 109 7.78 6.24 -28.16
C THR A 109 7.23 7.22 -27.13
N VAL A 110 5.97 7.64 -27.31
CA VAL A 110 5.26 8.44 -26.29
C VAL A 110 5.37 7.73 -24.94
N PRO A 111 5.86 8.40 -23.87
CA PRO A 111 6.14 7.76 -22.60
C PRO A 111 4.88 7.09 -22.06
N ILE A 112 5.04 5.86 -21.56
CA ILE A 112 3.93 5.03 -21.04
C ILE A 112 3.12 5.82 -20.00
N GLY A 113 3.79 6.62 -19.16
CA GLY A 113 3.13 7.50 -18.20
C GLY A 113 2.14 8.48 -18.83
N LEU A 114 2.50 9.13 -19.95
CA LEU A 114 1.61 10.06 -20.65
C LEU A 114 0.42 9.32 -21.28
N ARG A 115 0.63 8.11 -21.81
CA ARG A 115 -0.46 7.28 -22.35
C ARG A 115 -1.45 6.87 -21.26
N VAL A 116 -0.92 6.45 -20.11
CA VAL A 116 -1.68 6.09 -18.92
C VAL A 116 -2.49 7.28 -18.41
N THR A 117 -1.86 8.46 -18.26
CA THR A 117 -2.56 9.65 -17.79
C THR A 117 -3.62 10.11 -18.78
N ALA A 118 -3.31 10.15 -20.08
CA ALA A 118 -4.27 10.50 -21.12
C ALA A 118 -5.47 9.53 -21.15
N CYS A 119 -5.23 8.23 -21.01
CA CYS A 119 -6.28 7.21 -20.95
C CYS A 119 -7.17 7.41 -19.71
N LEU A 120 -6.57 7.60 -18.53
CA LEU A 120 -7.32 7.88 -17.30
C LEU A 120 -8.14 9.17 -17.39
N TRP A 121 -7.57 10.22 -17.98
CA TRP A 121 -8.27 11.49 -18.24
C TRP A 121 -9.46 11.31 -19.18
N ALA A 122 -9.27 10.61 -20.30
CA ALA A 122 -10.35 10.32 -21.23
C ALA A 122 -11.46 9.47 -20.58
N CYS A 123 -11.09 8.48 -19.75
CA CYS A 123 -12.06 7.69 -18.98
C CYS A 123 -12.83 8.55 -17.98
N ALA A 124 -12.15 9.44 -17.26
CA ALA A 124 -12.78 10.36 -16.31
C ALA A 124 -13.78 11.29 -17.01
N LEU A 125 -13.41 11.85 -18.17
CA LEU A 125 -14.32 12.65 -18.99
C LEU A 125 -15.51 11.84 -19.49
N GLY A 126 -15.29 10.60 -19.94
CA GLY A 126 -16.36 9.70 -20.36
C GLY A 126 -17.33 9.36 -19.23
N ILE A 127 -16.82 9.04 -18.04
CA ILE A 127 -17.60 8.81 -16.82
C ILE A 127 -18.44 10.04 -16.48
N LEU A 128 -17.82 11.22 -16.48
CA LEU A 128 -18.49 12.48 -16.18
C LEU A 128 -19.61 12.75 -17.20
N ALA A 129 -19.32 12.61 -18.49
CA ALA A 129 -20.31 12.79 -19.55
C ALA A 129 -21.48 11.81 -19.43
N LEU A 130 -21.21 10.52 -19.15
CA LEU A 130 -22.24 9.51 -18.96
C LEU A 130 -23.09 9.76 -17.71
N ALA A 131 -22.48 10.18 -16.61
CA ALA A 131 -23.20 10.55 -15.40
C ALA A 131 -24.10 11.79 -15.62
N TRP A 132 -23.56 12.84 -16.25
CA TRP A 132 -24.31 14.06 -16.57
C TRP A 132 -25.44 13.81 -17.57
N ALA A 133 -25.16 13.11 -18.67
CA ALA A 133 -26.18 12.76 -19.66
C ALA A 133 -27.23 11.82 -19.06
N GLY A 134 -26.82 10.87 -18.21
CA GLY A 134 -27.71 9.92 -17.55
C GLY A 134 -28.65 10.58 -16.53
N LEU A 135 -28.19 11.63 -15.85
CA LEU A 135 -29.01 12.44 -14.93
C LEU A 135 -29.99 13.34 -15.70
N GLY A 136 -29.58 13.88 -16.85
CA GLY A 136 -30.40 14.80 -17.66
C GLY A 136 -31.36 14.12 -18.65
N SER A 137 -31.15 12.84 -18.99
CA SER A 137 -31.97 12.10 -19.95
C SER A 137 -32.83 11.01 -19.30
N GLY A 138 -34.10 10.94 -19.69
CA GLY A 138 -35.00 9.86 -19.32
C GLY A 138 -35.00 8.72 -20.35
N GLY A 139 -35.20 7.48 -19.91
CA GLY A 139 -35.42 6.31 -20.78
C GLY A 139 -34.33 5.23 -20.74
N TRP A 140 -34.60 4.06 -21.32
CA TRP A 140 -33.72 2.89 -21.32
C TRP A 140 -32.43 3.08 -22.13
N GLY A 141 -32.41 4.02 -23.07
CA GLY A 141 -31.25 4.29 -23.93
C GLY A 141 -29.97 4.66 -23.16
N ARG A 142 -30.10 5.34 -22.02
CA ARG A 142 -28.96 5.70 -21.16
C ARG A 142 -28.30 4.48 -20.51
N ILE A 143 -29.11 3.50 -20.10
CA ILE A 143 -28.64 2.25 -19.48
C ILE A 143 -28.00 1.38 -20.56
N ALA A 144 -28.61 1.29 -21.74
CA ALA A 144 -28.06 0.54 -22.86
C ALA A 144 -26.69 1.09 -23.33
N ALA A 145 -26.54 2.41 -23.47
CA ALA A 145 -25.28 3.02 -23.89
C ALA A 145 -24.17 2.81 -22.84
N THR A 146 -24.46 3.02 -21.56
CA THR A 146 -23.49 2.82 -20.47
C THR A 146 -23.13 1.34 -20.30
N ALA A 147 -24.09 0.44 -20.44
CA ALA A 147 -23.85 -1.00 -20.45
C ALA A 147 -22.96 -1.42 -21.62
N ALA A 148 -23.21 -0.90 -22.83
CA ALA A 148 -22.39 -1.19 -23.99
C ALA A 148 -20.93 -0.76 -23.80
N VAL A 149 -20.70 0.45 -23.26
CA VAL A 149 -19.35 0.93 -22.94
C VAL A 149 -18.69 0.07 -21.86
N ALA A 150 -19.40 -0.24 -20.77
CA ALA A 150 -18.87 -1.08 -19.70
C ALA A 150 -18.49 -2.48 -20.21
N VAL A 151 -19.33 -3.10 -21.05
CA VAL A 151 -19.07 -4.40 -21.67
C VAL A 151 -17.88 -4.34 -22.63
N ALA A 152 -17.78 -3.29 -23.45
CA ALA A 152 -16.67 -3.13 -24.38
C ALA A 152 -15.33 -2.95 -23.64
N VAL A 153 -15.29 -2.08 -22.62
CA VAL A 153 -14.09 -1.84 -21.81
C VAL A 153 -13.70 -3.13 -21.08
N THR A 154 -14.64 -3.81 -20.42
CA THR A 154 -14.35 -5.07 -19.72
C THR A 154 -13.84 -6.16 -20.66
N ALA A 155 -14.42 -6.33 -21.86
CA ALA A 155 -13.93 -7.28 -22.86
C ALA A 155 -12.48 -6.98 -23.30
N VAL A 156 -12.14 -5.70 -23.50
CA VAL A 156 -10.77 -5.27 -23.79
C VAL A 156 -9.85 -5.60 -22.61
N THR A 157 -10.27 -5.36 -21.38
CA THR A 157 -9.45 -5.61 -20.18
C THR A 157 -9.14 -7.09 -19.98
N VAL A 158 -10.10 -7.98 -20.23
CA VAL A 158 -9.94 -9.43 -20.07
C VAL A 158 -9.08 -10.00 -21.20
N SER A 159 -9.10 -9.35 -22.37
CA SER A 159 -8.28 -9.75 -23.52
C SER A 159 -6.83 -9.20 -23.44
N ALA A 160 -6.61 -8.12 -22.70
CA ALA A 160 -5.32 -7.42 -22.60
C ALA A 160 -4.13 -8.31 -22.17
N PRO A 161 -4.25 -9.21 -21.17
CA PRO A 161 -3.17 -10.14 -20.82
C PRO A 161 -2.85 -11.12 -21.94
N ARG A 162 -3.88 -11.58 -22.68
CA ARG A 162 -3.70 -12.53 -23.81
C ARG A 162 -3.02 -11.87 -25.01
N LEU A 163 -3.13 -10.55 -25.12
CA LEU A 163 -2.48 -9.74 -26.16
C LEU A 163 -1.04 -9.33 -25.80
N GLY A 164 -0.51 -9.77 -24.65
CA GLY A 164 0.84 -9.43 -24.21
C GLY A 164 1.03 -7.95 -23.86
N LEU A 165 -0.04 -7.24 -23.48
CA LEU A 165 0.08 -5.84 -23.06
C LEU A 165 0.84 -5.73 -21.74
N SER A 166 1.52 -4.60 -21.55
CA SER A 166 2.29 -4.36 -20.32
C SER A 166 1.39 -4.28 -19.08
N ALA A 167 1.93 -4.69 -17.92
CA ALA A 167 1.19 -4.71 -16.66
C ALA A 167 0.57 -3.35 -16.33
N THR A 168 1.27 -2.24 -16.60
CA THR A 168 0.78 -0.87 -16.38
C THR A 168 -0.48 -0.58 -17.21
N VAL A 169 -0.50 -0.96 -18.50
CA VAL A 169 -1.65 -0.76 -19.38
C VAL A 169 -2.83 -1.62 -18.92
N ILE A 170 -2.58 -2.87 -18.55
CA ILE A 170 -3.61 -3.75 -17.98
C ILE A 170 -4.20 -3.13 -16.72
N THR A 171 -3.37 -2.62 -15.80
CA THR A 171 -3.87 -1.98 -14.57
C THR A 171 -4.75 -0.77 -14.87
N THR A 172 -4.36 0.10 -15.82
CA THR A 172 -5.20 1.25 -16.19
C THR A 172 -6.55 0.85 -16.74
N PHE A 173 -6.59 -0.17 -17.60
CA PHE A 173 -7.84 -0.67 -18.14
C PHE A 173 -8.70 -1.27 -17.04
N THR A 174 -8.13 -2.02 -16.09
CA THR A 174 -8.91 -2.58 -14.99
C THR A 174 -9.56 -1.49 -14.12
N VAL A 175 -8.85 -0.39 -13.84
CA VAL A 175 -9.42 0.76 -13.11
C VAL A 175 -10.56 1.40 -13.90
N ALA A 176 -10.37 1.62 -15.20
CA ALA A 176 -11.41 2.16 -16.07
C ALA A 176 -12.65 1.25 -16.10
N ALA A 177 -12.47 -0.06 -16.25
CA ALA A 177 -13.56 -1.04 -16.27
C ALA A 177 -14.39 -1.03 -14.99
N VAL A 178 -13.72 -1.01 -13.84
CA VAL A 178 -14.40 -0.93 -12.53
C VAL A 178 -15.17 0.39 -12.39
N ALA A 179 -14.60 1.50 -12.87
CA ALA A 179 -15.26 2.79 -12.83
C ALA A 179 -16.52 2.83 -13.72
N PHE A 180 -16.47 2.31 -14.95
CA PHE A 180 -17.64 2.20 -15.82
C PHE A 180 -18.71 1.25 -15.26
N ALA A 181 -18.32 0.14 -14.62
CA ALA A 181 -19.25 -0.74 -13.92
C ALA A 181 -19.97 -0.01 -12.77
N GLY A 182 -19.24 0.83 -12.01
CA GLY A 182 -19.83 1.67 -10.97
C GLY A 182 -20.82 2.70 -11.53
N VAL A 183 -20.48 3.38 -12.62
CA VAL A 183 -21.40 4.33 -13.29
C VAL A 183 -22.66 3.64 -13.79
N LEU A 184 -22.54 2.45 -14.38
CA LEU A 184 -23.69 1.66 -14.78
C LEU A 184 -24.57 1.32 -13.58
N GLY A 185 -23.98 0.84 -12.46
CA GLY A 185 -24.71 0.59 -11.22
C GLY A 185 -25.43 1.82 -10.69
N PHE A 186 -24.80 3.00 -10.75
CA PHE A 186 -25.42 4.25 -10.33
C PHE A 186 -26.67 4.61 -11.14
N LEU A 187 -26.63 4.40 -12.46
CA LEU A 187 -27.66 4.82 -13.41
C LEU A 187 -28.83 3.84 -13.57
N VAL A 188 -28.62 2.57 -13.20
CA VAL A 188 -29.67 1.53 -13.22
C VAL A 188 -30.79 1.84 -12.23
N VAL A 189 -30.47 2.46 -11.09
CA VAL A 189 -31.47 2.84 -10.08
C VAL A 189 -32.28 4.04 -10.60
N PRO A 190 -33.62 3.90 -10.79
CA PRO A 190 -34.48 5.00 -11.18
C PRO A 190 -34.61 6.01 -10.02
N ALA A 191 -34.64 7.30 -10.37
CA ALA A 191 -34.57 8.44 -9.44
C ALA A 191 -33.23 8.53 -8.67
N GLY A 192 -32.57 9.69 -8.77
CA GLY A 192 -31.29 9.95 -8.14
C GLY A 192 -30.86 11.41 -8.35
N PRO A 193 -29.83 11.91 -7.64
CA PRO A 193 -28.91 11.17 -6.77
C PRO A 193 -29.45 10.86 -5.36
N ALA A 194 -29.43 9.58 -4.96
CA ALA A 194 -29.81 9.10 -3.62
C ALA A 194 -28.84 8.01 -3.11
N PRO A 195 -28.84 7.66 -1.80
CA PRO A 195 -27.93 6.64 -1.26
C PRO A 195 -27.99 5.27 -1.96
N ALA A 196 -29.17 4.86 -2.44
CA ALA A 196 -29.37 3.61 -3.17
C ALA A 196 -28.57 3.56 -4.48
N ASN A 197 -28.44 4.68 -5.20
CA ASN A 197 -27.63 4.76 -6.43
C ASN A 197 -26.15 4.54 -6.11
N PHE A 198 -25.64 5.16 -5.04
CA PHE A 198 -24.25 4.98 -4.61
C PHE A 198 -23.98 3.57 -4.08
N PHE A 199 -24.95 2.96 -3.39
CA PHE A 199 -24.88 1.57 -2.95
C PHE A 199 -24.71 0.62 -4.13
N LEU A 200 -25.58 0.72 -5.15
CA LEU A 200 -25.50 -0.14 -6.33
C LEU A 200 -24.22 0.13 -7.13
N ALA A 201 -23.77 1.39 -7.23
CA ALA A 201 -22.50 1.75 -7.86
C ALA A 201 -21.31 1.09 -7.16
N ALA A 202 -21.25 1.16 -5.82
CA ALA A 202 -20.19 0.55 -5.04
C ALA A 202 -20.19 -0.98 -5.18
N MET A 203 -21.35 -1.63 -5.11
CA MET A 203 -21.48 -3.08 -5.32
C MET A 203 -21.07 -3.52 -6.72
N ALA A 204 -21.46 -2.78 -7.76
CA ALA A 204 -21.05 -3.04 -9.14
C ALA A 204 -19.54 -2.88 -9.33
N ALA A 205 -18.95 -1.84 -8.76
CA ALA A 205 -17.50 -1.61 -8.81
C ALA A 205 -16.73 -2.71 -8.06
N GLY A 206 -17.16 -3.07 -6.84
CA GLY A 206 -16.54 -4.10 -6.03
C GLY A 206 -16.63 -5.48 -6.66
N SER A 207 -17.81 -5.88 -7.13
CA SER A 207 -17.99 -7.16 -7.84
C SER A 207 -17.15 -7.24 -9.11
N MET A 208 -17.08 -6.17 -9.90
CA MET A 208 -16.24 -6.12 -11.08
C MET A 208 -14.75 -6.22 -10.72
N GLY A 209 -14.33 -5.56 -9.64
CA GLY A 209 -12.98 -5.67 -9.11
C GLY A 209 -12.61 -7.11 -8.74
N VAL A 210 -13.48 -7.83 -8.03
CA VAL A 210 -13.28 -9.23 -7.67
C VAL A 210 -13.16 -10.14 -8.90
N VAL A 211 -13.98 -9.92 -9.92
CA VAL A 211 -13.90 -10.67 -11.19
C VAL A 211 -12.57 -10.39 -11.89
N LEU A 212 -12.14 -9.13 -11.96
CA LEU A 212 -10.87 -8.76 -12.61
C LEU A 212 -9.65 -9.29 -11.86
N ILE A 213 -9.67 -9.37 -10.52
CA ILE A 213 -8.61 -10.01 -9.74
C ILE A 213 -8.37 -11.46 -10.21
N ARG A 214 -9.44 -12.17 -10.55
CA ARG A 214 -9.36 -13.55 -11.05
C ARG A 214 -9.01 -13.62 -12.54
N ALA A 215 -9.38 -12.61 -13.33
CA ALA A 215 -9.28 -12.67 -14.79
C ALA A 215 -7.93 -12.19 -15.34
N THR A 216 -7.29 -11.18 -14.74
CA THR A 216 -6.12 -10.51 -15.36
C THR A 216 -4.77 -10.88 -14.77
N GLY A 217 -4.71 -11.40 -13.53
CA GLY A 217 -3.45 -11.74 -12.84
C GLY A 217 -2.50 -10.56 -12.55
N CYS A 218 -2.77 -9.38 -13.10
CA CYS A 218 -1.97 -8.15 -12.95
C CYS A 218 -2.72 -7.10 -12.11
N GLY A 219 -1.99 -6.22 -11.43
CA GLY A 219 -2.58 -5.07 -10.73
C GLY A 219 -3.39 -5.43 -9.49
N ARG A 220 -3.18 -6.62 -8.91
CA ARG A 220 -3.97 -7.14 -7.81
C ARG A 220 -4.02 -6.20 -6.59
N GLN A 221 -2.91 -5.54 -6.25
CA GLN A 221 -2.87 -4.55 -5.16
C GLN A 221 -3.90 -3.41 -5.36
N VAL A 222 -3.97 -2.86 -6.58
CA VAL A 222 -4.90 -1.77 -6.92
C VAL A 222 -6.34 -2.28 -6.88
N LEU A 223 -6.60 -3.45 -7.44
CA LEU A 223 -7.94 -4.03 -7.44
C LEU A 223 -8.43 -4.35 -6.03
N ILE A 224 -7.58 -4.89 -5.14
CA ILE A 224 -7.92 -5.13 -3.74
C ILE A 224 -8.23 -3.80 -3.04
N ALA A 225 -7.45 -2.74 -3.31
CA ALA A 225 -7.74 -1.42 -2.76
C ALA A 225 -9.10 -0.89 -3.22
N VAL A 226 -9.41 -1.02 -4.51
CA VAL A 226 -10.70 -0.61 -5.07
C VAL A 226 -11.86 -1.42 -4.47
N VAL A 227 -11.70 -2.75 -4.32
CA VAL A 227 -12.70 -3.62 -3.68
C VAL A 227 -12.90 -3.24 -2.21
N ALA A 228 -11.84 -2.91 -1.48
CA ALA A 228 -11.94 -2.46 -0.09
C ALA A 228 -12.66 -1.11 0.03
N VAL A 229 -12.35 -0.13 -0.82
CA VAL A 229 -13.08 1.16 -0.87
C VAL A 229 -14.56 0.92 -1.19
N ALA A 230 -14.83 0.13 -2.23
CA ALA A 230 -16.18 -0.23 -2.64
C ALA A 230 -16.96 -0.92 -1.51
N GLY A 231 -16.32 -1.82 -0.76
CA GLY A 231 -16.93 -2.47 0.40
C GLY A 231 -17.32 -1.48 1.50
N VAL A 232 -16.44 -0.54 1.84
CA VAL A 232 -16.74 0.52 2.83
C VAL A 232 -17.89 1.43 2.35
N LEU A 233 -17.84 1.86 1.08
CA LEU A 233 -18.90 2.69 0.50
C LEU A 233 -20.23 1.95 0.44
N ALA A 234 -20.24 0.68 0.03
CA ALA A 234 -21.45 -0.14 -0.01
C ALA A 234 -22.04 -0.36 1.39
N ALA A 235 -21.22 -0.68 2.39
CA ALA A 235 -21.69 -0.86 3.77
C ALA A 235 -22.36 0.41 4.32
N THR A 236 -21.73 1.57 4.10
CA THR A 236 -22.20 2.85 4.63
C THR A 236 -23.40 3.42 3.88
N THR A 237 -23.40 3.36 2.55
CA THR A 237 -24.54 3.79 1.72
C THR A 237 -25.73 2.84 1.84
N GLY A 238 -25.49 1.54 2.00
CA GLY A 238 -26.53 0.57 2.30
C GLY A 238 -27.17 0.83 3.66
N PHE A 239 -26.36 1.12 4.68
CA PHE A 239 -26.85 1.55 5.99
C PHE A 239 -27.70 2.82 5.88
N SER A 240 -27.29 3.80 5.08
CA SER A 240 -28.04 5.06 4.94
C SER A 240 -29.34 4.96 4.14
N VAL A 241 -29.54 3.86 3.39
CA VAL A 241 -30.86 3.52 2.80
C VAL A 241 -31.84 3.08 3.88
N LEU A 242 -31.37 2.31 4.88
CA LEU A 242 -32.20 1.85 5.99
C LEU A 242 -32.44 2.97 7.02
N TRP A 243 -31.40 3.76 7.31
CA TRP A 243 -31.45 4.87 8.25
C TRP A 243 -30.98 6.16 7.58
N PRO A 244 -31.89 7.07 7.19
CA PRO A 244 -31.53 8.30 6.51
C PRO A 244 -30.53 9.12 7.34
N LEU A 245 -29.32 9.28 6.80
CA LEU A 245 -28.26 10.09 7.38
C LEU A 245 -28.13 11.41 6.61
N THR A 246 -27.70 12.46 7.29
CA THR A 246 -27.27 13.69 6.63
C THR A 246 -25.99 13.42 5.84
N THR A 247 -25.77 14.15 4.74
CA THR A 247 -24.53 14.05 3.94
C THR A 247 -23.23 14.19 4.75
N PRO A 248 -23.09 15.15 5.71
CA PRO A 248 -21.90 15.21 6.55
C PRO A 248 -21.76 13.97 7.45
N ALA A 249 -22.86 13.46 8.03
CA ALA A 249 -22.83 12.24 8.83
C ALA A 249 -22.35 11.02 8.01
N LEU A 250 -22.78 10.91 6.75
CA LEU A 250 -22.33 9.84 5.86
C LEU A 250 -20.81 9.91 5.63
N GLY A 251 -20.27 11.10 5.37
CA GLY A 251 -18.82 11.30 5.23
C GLY A 251 -18.04 10.91 6.50
N ALA A 252 -18.55 11.30 7.66
CA ALA A 252 -17.97 10.92 8.95
C ALA A 252 -17.99 9.40 9.18
N VAL A 253 -19.11 8.73 8.90
CA VAL A 253 -19.25 7.27 9.04
C VAL A 253 -18.34 6.53 8.06
N VAL A 254 -18.28 6.93 6.79
CA VAL A 254 -17.34 6.37 5.78
C VAL A 254 -15.91 6.50 6.29
N SER A 255 -15.56 7.68 6.81
CA SER A 255 -14.21 7.94 7.27
C SER A 255 -13.84 7.10 8.50
N ALA A 256 -14.75 7.03 9.48
CA ALA A 256 -14.58 6.25 10.69
C ALA A 256 -14.50 4.73 10.42
N VAL A 257 -15.33 4.21 9.51
CA VAL A 257 -15.29 2.79 9.11
C VAL A 257 -13.98 2.47 8.37
N GLY A 258 -13.53 3.34 7.47
CA GLY A 258 -12.24 3.19 6.79
C GLY A 258 -11.08 3.15 7.78
N LEU A 259 -11.02 4.11 8.70
CA LEU A 259 -9.99 4.17 9.74
C LEU A 259 -10.06 2.97 10.70
N GLY A 260 -11.27 2.57 11.10
CA GLY A 260 -11.53 1.43 11.99
C GLY A 260 -11.21 0.07 11.37
N LEU A 261 -11.10 -0.02 10.04
CA LEU A 261 -10.71 -1.24 9.33
C LEU A 261 -9.18 -1.44 9.29
N LEU A 262 -8.39 -0.37 9.42
CA LEU A 262 -6.92 -0.43 9.39
C LEU A 262 -6.30 -1.43 10.39
N PRO A 263 -6.75 -1.56 11.66
CA PRO A 263 -6.27 -2.59 12.58
C PRO A 263 -6.59 -4.03 12.15
N LEU A 264 -7.61 -4.24 11.31
CA LEU A 264 -8.06 -5.55 10.86
C LEU A 264 -7.35 -6.00 9.57
N THR A 265 -6.73 -5.09 8.82
CA THR A 265 -6.08 -5.41 7.54
C THR A 265 -4.97 -6.46 7.65
N PRO A 266 -4.12 -6.52 8.69
CA PRO A 266 -3.11 -7.58 8.80
C PRO A 266 -3.76 -8.95 9.01
N ARG A 267 -4.81 -9.02 9.84
CA ARG A 267 -5.54 -10.27 10.12
C ARG A 267 -6.27 -10.79 8.89
N LEU A 268 -6.93 -9.90 8.16
CA LEU A 268 -7.59 -10.23 6.90
C LEU A 268 -6.57 -10.67 5.85
N SER A 269 -5.41 -10.03 5.79
CA SER A 269 -4.33 -10.43 4.89
C SER A 269 -3.82 -11.84 5.18
N ILE A 270 -3.56 -12.15 6.44
CA ILE A 270 -3.13 -13.49 6.88
C ILE A 270 -4.19 -14.55 6.53
N ALA A 271 -5.46 -14.27 6.82
CA ALA A 271 -6.57 -15.17 6.53
C ALA A 271 -6.77 -15.39 5.02
N LEU A 272 -6.73 -14.32 4.21
CA LEU A 272 -6.94 -14.38 2.76
C LEU A 272 -5.75 -14.99 2.01
N ALA A 273 -4.54 -14.88 2.55
CA ALA A 273 -3.33 -15.47 1.96
C ALA A 273 -3.08 -16.92 2.40
N GLY A 274 -3.90 -17.47 3.31
CA GLY A 274 -3.69 -18.82 3.85
C GLY A 274 -2.40 -18.93 4.67
N LEU A 275 -1.99 -17.85 5.32
CA LEU A 275 -0.80 -17.80 6.19
C LEU A 275 -1.13 -18.16 7.65
N THR A 276 -2.35 -18.62 7.92
CA THR A 276 -2.75 -19.10 9.25
C THR A 276 -1.94 -20.34 9.59
N PRO A 277 -1.15 -20.35 10.67
CA PRO A 277 -0.39 -21.52 11.07
C PRO A 277 -1.35 -22.68 11.34
N ALA A 278 -1.00 -23.87 10.86
CA ALA A 278 -1.72 -25.08 11.21
C ALA A 278 -1.67 -25.24 12.74
N VAL A 279 -2.82 -25.43 13.37
CA VAL A 279 -2.85 -25.85 14.78
C VAL A 279 -2.22 -27.24 14.81
N PRO A 280 -1.19 -27.49 15.63
CA PRO A 280 -0.62 -28.83 15.75
C PRO A 280 -1.73 -29.78 16.22
N GLU A 281 -2.24 -30.61 15.32
CA GLU A 281 -3.04 -31.77 15.71
C GLU A 281 -2.13 -32.85 16.29
N TYR A 282 -2.73 -33.70 17.12
CA TYR A 282 -2.09 -34.81 17.85
C TYR A 282 -1.09 -35.62 17.01
N PRO A 283 -0.02 -36.17 17.63
CA PRO A 283 1.05 -36.87 16.92
C PRO A 283 0.47 -38.06 16.13
N GLY A 284 0.57 -38.01 14.80
CA GLY A 284 0.11 -39.11 13.94
C GLY A 284 0.03 -38.84 12.44
N THR A 285 0.07 -37.59 11.98
CA THR A 285 -0.01 -37.27 10.54
C THR A 285 1.07 -36.28 10.11
N GLU A 286 2.33 -36.72 10.16
CA GLU A 286 3.43 -36.05 9.45
C GLU A 286 3.94 -36.99 8.36
N GLU A 287 3.28 -36.97 7.19
CA GLU A 287 3.92 -37.42 5.96
C GLU A 287 4.51 -36.20 5.23
N ALA A 288 5.83 -36.17 5.31
CA ALA A 288 6.81 -35.33 4.67
C ALA A 288 6.54 -34.92 3.21
N THR A 289 6.62 -33.60 2.94
CA THR A 289 7.13 -33.05 1.66
C THR A 289 7.92 -31.76 1.91
N VAL A 290 9.16 -31.89 2.42
CA VAL A 290 10.03 -30.75 2.81
C VAL A 290 10.57 -29.95 1.60
N GLY A 291 10.44 -30.45 0.37
CA GLY A 291 10.97 -29.78 -0.83
C GLY A 291 10.05 -28.73 -1.47
N ASP A 292 8.73 -28.88 -1.40
CA ASP A 292 7.76 -28.05 -2.14
C ASP A 292 7.21 -26.86 -1.31
N HIS A 293 7.30 -26.95 0.02
CA HIS A 293 6.72 -25.97 0.93
C HIS A 293 7.42 -24.60 0.95
N ARG A 294 8.72 -24.51 0.62
CA ARG A 294 9.45 -23.24 0.67
C ARG A 294 9.06 -22.29 -0.46
N SER A 295 8.90 -22.82 -1.68
CA SER A 295 8.45 -22.04 -2.84
C SER A 295 6.98 -21.60 -2.68
N ASP A 296 6.13 -22.47 -2.14
CA ASP A 296 4.74 -22.15 -1.84
C ASP A 296 4.62 -21.11 -0.69
N ALA A 297 5.47 -21.17 0.33
CA ALA A 297 5.51 -20.17 1.40
C ALA A 297 5.89 -18.77 0.89
N ASP A 298 6.90 -18.66 0.02
CA ASP A 298 7.32 -17.38 -0.57
C ASP A 298 6.22 -16.78 -1.45
N THR A 299 5.56 -17.60 -2.27
CA THR A 299 4.44 -17.13 -3.10
C THR A 299 3.28 -16.66 -2.22
N ARG A 300 2.87 -17.42 -1.19
CA ARG A 300 1.84 -17.02 -0.23
C ARG A 300 2.21 -15.75 0.55
N ALA A 301 3.47 -15.59 0.93
CA ALA A 301 3.97 -14.38 1.59
C ALA A 301 3.87 -13.15 0.67
N LEU A 302 4.24 -13.30 -0.60
CA LEU A 302 4.03 -12.27 -1.62
C LEU A 302 2.54 -11.97 -1.84
N LEU A 303 1.67 -12.99 -1.85
CA LEU A 303 0.22 -12.78 -1.96
C LEU A 303 -0.31 -12.00 -0.74
N GLY A 304 0.10 -12.39 0.46
CA GLY A 304 -0.24 -11.70 1.71
C GLY A 304 0.23 -10.25 1.68
N HIS A 305 1.46 -9.98 1.27
CA HIS A 305 1.93 -8.60 1.15
C HIS A 305 1.08 -7.78 0.18
N GLN A 306 0.70 -8.34 -0.98
CA GLN A 306 -0.17 -7.65 -1.94
C GLN A 306 -1.58 -7.39 -1.40
N ILE A 307 -2.15 -8.34 -0.64
CA ILE A 307 -3.46 -8.19 0.00
C ILE A 307 -3.39 -7.12 1.09
N LEU A 308 -2.36 -7.14 1.95
CA LEU A 308 -2.11 -6.13 2.96
C LEU A 308 -2.05 -4.72 2.35
N VAL A 309 -1.19 -4.52 1.34
CA VAL A 309 -1.03 -3.22 0.68
C VAL A 309 -2.35 -2.74 0.08
N GLY A 310 -3.09 -3.63 -0.59
CA GLY A 310 -4.41 -3.30 -1.13
C GLY A 310 -5.42 -2.91 -0.05
N LEU A 311 -5.54 -3.70 1.02
CA LEU A 311 -6.48 -3.42 2.11
C LEU A 311 -6.15 -2.14 2.86
N VAL A 312 -4.86 -1.89 3.16
CA VAL A 312 -4.40 -0.63 3.80
C VAL A 312 -4.66 0.55 2.89
N ALA A 313 -4.33 0.44 1.60
CA ALA A 313 -4.58 1.50 0.64
C ALA A 313 -6.07 1.81 0.52
N GLY A 314 -6.92 0.78 0.38
CA GLY A 314 -8.36 0.97 0.25
C GLY A 314 -9.02 1.54 1.50
N SER A 315 -8.64 1.08 2.69
CA SER A 315 -9.15 1.63 3.96
C SER A 315 -8.70 3.08 4.20
N ALA A 316 -7.44 3.42 3.91
CA ALA A 316 -6.94 4.80 3.99
C ALA A 316 -7.61 5.73 2.97
N VAL A 317 -7.80 5.26 1.72
CA VAL A 317 -8.51 6.02 0.68
C VAL A 317 -9.97 6.21 1.05
N ALA A 318 -10.65 5.19 1.58
CA ALA A 318 -12.01 5.33 2.09
C ALA A 318 -12.07 6.35 3.24
N ALA A 319 -11.11 6.32 4.16
CA ALA A 319 -11.00 7.30 5.23
C ALA A 319 -10.91 8.74 4.70
N ALA A 320 -10.02 8.99 3.74
CA ALA A 320 -9.84 10.29 3.09
C ALA A 320 -11.08 10.71 2.28
N LEU A 321 -11.68 9.80 1.51
CA LEU A 321 -12.93 10.06 0.77
C LEU A 321 -14.06 10.47 1.71
N GLY A 322 -14.19 9.82 2.87
CA GLY A 322 -15.16 10.20 3.88
C GLY A 322 -14.95 11.63 4.39
N THR A 323 -13.69 12.02 4.66
CA THR A 323 -13.39 13.42 5.04
C THR A 323 -13.69 14.39 3.90
N ALA A 324 -13.43 14.04 2.64
CA ALA A 324 -13.74 14.90 1.49
C ALA A 324 -15.26 15.07 1.29
N ILE A 325 -16.05 14.01 1.49
CA ILE A 325 -17.52 14.09 1.46
C ILE A 325 -18.01 15.00 2.59
N LEU A 326 -17.48 14.80 3.80
CA LEU A 326 -17.79 15.63 4.96
C LEU A 326 -17.50 17.10 4.68
N THR A 327 -16.32 17.43 4.17
CA THR A 327 -15.94 18.83 3.94
C THR A 327 -16.81 19.50 2.90
N LEU A 328 -17.03 18.85 1.76
CA LEU A 328 -17.89 19.38 0.69
C LEU A 328 -19.32 19.65 1.18
N ALA A 329 -19.85 18.79 2.05
CA ALA A 329 -21.17 18.97 2.63
C ALA A 329 -21.22 20.09 3.70
N ALA A 330 -20.15 20.23 4.48
CA ALA A 330 -20.03 21.16 5.59
C ALA A 330 -19.71 22.60 5.18
N LEU A 331 -19.21 22.84 3.96
CA LEU A 331 -18.77 24.18 3.49
C LEU A 331 -19.81 25.30 3.68
N ARG A 332 -21.11 24.97 3.69
CA ARG A 332 -22.18 25.97 3.88
C ARG A 332 -22.36 26.37 5.34
N HIS A 333 -22.14 25.45 6.27
CA HIS A 333 -22.35 25.63 7.70
C HIS A 333 -21.30 24.83 8.48
N VAL A 334 -20.11 25.41 8.64
CA VAL A 334 -19.00 24.74 9.30
C VAL A 334 -19.18 24.73 10.81
N SER A 335 -19.00 23.57 11.42
CA SER A 335 -18.95 23.40 12.87
C SER A 335 -17.56 22.99 13.35
N ALA A 336 -17.25 23.29 14.62
CA ALA A 336 -15.98 22.89 15.23
C ALA A 336 -15.79 21.35 15.25
N ALA A 337 -16.90 20.58 15.31
CA ALA A 337 -16.86 19.12 15.31
C ALA A 337 -16.36 18.55 13.96
N GLU A 338 -16.74 19.16 12.83
CA GLU A 338 -16.30 18.72 11.50
C GLU A 338 -14.82 18.98 11.27
N VAL A 339 -14.35 20.15 11.72
CA VAL A 339 -12.92 20.51 11.71
C VAL A 339 -12.12 19.53 12.57
N ALA A 340 -12.57 19.30 13.81
CA ALA A 340 -11.91 18.39 14.75
C ALA A 340 -11.88 16.96 14.20
N PHE A 341 -12.97 16.49 13.57
CA PHE A 341 -13.05 15.16 12.99
C PHE A 341 -12.07 14.98 11.81
N ALA A 342 -12.10 15.88 10.84
CA ALA A 342 -11.20 15.82 9.68
C ALA A 342 -9.72 15.91 10.11
N GLY A 343 -9.43 16.77 11.11
CA GLY A 343 -8.11 16.88 11.71
C GLY A 343 -7.66 15.59 12.41
N ALA A 344 -8.53 15.00 13.24
CA ALA A 344 -8.25 13.74 13.93
C ALA A 344 -7.96 12.59 12.96
N VAL A 345 -8.76 12.45 11.89
CA VAL A 345 -8.52 11.44 10.84
C VAL A 345 -7.19 11.67 10.13
N GLY A 346 -6.89 12.92 9.75
CA GLY A 346 -5.62 13.25 9.09
C GLY A 346 -4.39 12.99 9.95
N VAL A 347 -4.44 13.40 11.22
CA VAL A 347 -3.38 13.13 12.20
C VAL A 347 -3.22 11.62 12.43
N ALA A 348 -4.33 10.89 12.62
CA ALA A 348 -4.31 9.45 12.81
C ALA A 348 -3.64 8.74 11.62
N LEU A 349 -4.01 9.06 10.38
CA LEU A 349 -3.42 8.46 9.17
C LEU A 349 -1.92 8.76 9.02
N LEU A 350 -1.50 10.00 9.31
CA LEU A 350 -0.08 10.37 9.26
C LEU A 350 0.75 9.64 10.31
N LEU A 351 0.24 9.52 11.53
CA LEU A 351 0.94 8.82 12.61
C LEU A 351 0.95 7.30 12.37
N ARG A 352 -0.16 6.75 11.86
CA ARG A 352 -0.27 5.35 11.44
C ARG A 352 0.83 4.93 10.47
N SER A 353 1.28 5.85 9.60
CA SER A 353 2.37 5.57 8.66
C SER A 353 3.64 5.07 9.35
N ARG A 354 3.88 5.41 10.62
CA ARG A 354 5.04 4.94 11.40
C ARG A 354 4.98 3.45 11.73
N THR A 355 3.77 2.88 11.80
CA THR A 355 3.56 1.46 12.15
C THR A 355 3.80 0.51 10.97
N TYR A 356 3.76 1.00 9.73
CA TYR A 356 3.94 0.19 8.54
C TYR A 356 5.41 0.10 8.15
N ALA A 357 5.98 -1.11 8.10
CA ALA A 357 7.33 -1.33 7.58
C ALA A 357 7.41 -1.11 6.05
N SER A 358 6.33 -1.44 5.32
CA SER A 358 6.31 -1.39 3.86
C SER A 358 6.18 0.03 3.32
N GLY A 359 7.08 0.43 2.43
CA GLY A 359 7.04 1.72 1.73
C GLY A 359 5.67 2.09 1.11
N PRO A 360 5.01 1.20 0.34
CA PRO A 360 3.72 1.51 -0.27
C PRO A 360 2.61 1.86 0.74
N CYS A 361 2.47 1.10 1.84
CA CYS A 361 1.49 1.41 2.88
C CYS A 361 1.78 2.76 3.55
N ARG A 362 3.07 3.06 3.80
CA ARG A 362 3.49 4.36 4.34
C ARG A 362 3.11 5.51 3.41
N VAL A 363 3.45 5.41 2.13
CA VAL A 363 3.14 6.45 1.14
C VAL A 363 1.64 6.69 1.05
N VAL A 364 0.83 5.63 0.92
CA VAL A 364 -0.62 5.79 0.77
C VAL A 364 -1.26 6.38 2.03
N THR A 365 -0.89 5.92 3.23
CA THR A 365 -1.40 6.48 4.48
C THR A 365 -0.98 7.94 4.68
N VAL A 366 0.26 8.29 4.32
CA VAL A 366 0.75 9.68 4.35
C VAL A 366 -0.06 10.56 3.40
N VAL A 367 -0.23 10.15 2.14
CA VAL A 367 -1.00 10.91 1.14
C VAL A 367 -2.46 11.08 1.59
N CYS A 368 -3.10 10.02 2.07
CA CYS A 368 -4.48 10.09 2.58
C CYS A 368 -4.60 10.96 3.83
N GLY A 369 -3.59 10.94 4.71
CA GLY A 369 -3.52 11.81 5.89
C GLY A 369 -3.38 13.28 5.50
N PHE A 370 -2.52 13.61 4.54
CA PHE A 370 -2.42 14.96 3.99
C PHE A 370 -3.73 15.41 3.33
N LEU A 371 -4.39 14.55 2.53
CA LEU A 371 -5.70 14.87 1.94
C LEU A 371 -6.78 15.15 3.01
N SER A 372 -6.73 14.44 4.14
CA SER A 372 -7.67 14.66 5.25
C SER A 372 -7.34 15.95 6.02
N LEU A 373 -6.06 16.27 6.20
CA LEU A 373 -5.61 17.53 6.79
C LEU A 373 -5.91 18.75 5.91
N THR A 374 -5.78 18.62 4.58
CA THR A 374 -6.19 19.70 3.66
C THR A 374 -7.69 19.93 3.73
N ALA A 375 -8.48 18.85 3.87
CA ALA A 375 -9.90 18.94 4.18
C ALA A 375 -10.15 19.74 5.49
N ALA A 376 -9.46 19.39 6.58
CA ALA A 376 -9.57 20.12 7.84
C ALA A 376 -9.18 21.60 7.70
N PHE A 377 -8.11 21.88 6.96
CA PHE A 377 -7.65 23.24 6.66
C PHE A 377 -8.70 24.06 5.89
N ILE A 378 -9.31 23.47 4.86
CA ILE A 378 -10.40 24.10 4.10
C ILE A 378 -11.55 24.48 5.03
N LEU A 379 -11.93 23.58 5.96
CA LEU A 379 -12.97 23.85 6.94
C LEU A 379 -12.58 24.97 7.92
N VAL A 380 -11.33 25.01 8.40
CA VAL A 380 -10.85 26.11 9.27
C VAL A 380 -10.96 27.46 8.56
N VAL A 381 -10.52 27.54 7.30
CA VAL A 381 -10.58 28.76 6.50
C VAL A 381 -12.03 29.18 6.24
N ALA A 382 -12.92 28.22 5.96
CA ALA A 382 -14.34 28.48 5.78
C ALA A 382 -15.05 28.90 7.08
N TRP A 383 -14.62 28.38 8.23
CA TRP A 383 -15.18 28.74 9.54
C TRP A 383 -14.80 30.15 9.99
N ALA A 384 -13.56 30.57 9.75
CA ALA A 384 -13.06 31.88 10.19
C ALA A 384 -12.13 32.53 9.14
N PRO A 385 -12.70 33.11 8.05
CA PRO A 385 -11.92 33.61 6.91
C PRO A 385 -10.95 34.74 7.28
N ALA A 386 -11.22 35.49 8.35
CA ALA A 386 -10.35 36.54 8.87
C ALA A 386 -8.97 36.02 9.32
N TYR A 387 -8.85 34.75 9.70
CA TYR A 387 -7.60 34.12 10.13
C TYR A 387 -6.94 33.25 9.04
N GLY A 388 -7.48 33.27 7.81
CA GLY A 388 -6.99 32.43 6.71
C GLY A 388 -5.51 32.65 6.38
N SER A 389 -5.00 33.88 6.52
CA SER A 389 -3.58 34.19 6.30
C SER A 389 -2.66 33.51 7.32
N TRP A 390 -3.02 33.53 8.60
CA TRP A 390 -2.27 32.86 9.68
C TRP A 390 -2.33 31.35 9.55
N ALA A 391 -3.50 30.80 9.20
CA ALA A 391 -3.64 29.38 8.92
C ALA A 391 -2.74 28.96 7.75
N GLY A 392 -2.70 29.76 6.67
CA GLY A 392 -1.82 29.54 5.53
C GLY A 392 -0.34 29.57 5.90
N VAL A 393 0.08 30.53 6.72
CA VAL A 393 1.46 30.61 7.24
C VAL A 393 1.82 29.37 8.06
N LEU A 394 0.93 28.91 8.95
CA LEU A 394 1.13 27.69 9.73
C LEU A 394 1.23 26.45 8.83
N ALA A 395 0.39 26.35 7.79
CA ALA A 395 0.43 25.24 6.85
C ALA A 395 1.75 25.22 6.06
N VAL A 396 2.23 26.37 5.59
CA VAL A 396 3.53 26.49 4.90
C VAL A 396 4.68 26.14 5.84
N ALA A 397 4.67 26.67 7.07
CA ALA A 397 5.69 26.37 8.07
C ALA A 397 5.74 24.87 8.41
N ALA A 398 4.58 24.23 8.59
CA ALA A 398 4.49 22.79 8.80
C ALA A 398 5.03 22.00 7.60
N GLY A 399 4.71 22.42 6.37
CA GLY A 399 5.24 21.81 5.14
C GLY A 399 6.77 21.89 5.05
N ILE A 400 7.35 23.05 5.38
CA ILE A 400 8.81 23.23 5.41
C ILE A 400 9.45 22.35 6.49
N ALA A 401 8.83 22.26 7.67
CA ALA A 401 9.33 21.42 8.77
C ALA A 401 9.36 19.93 8.43
N VAL A 402 8.42 19.45 7.59
CA VAL A 402 8.39 18.06 7.10
C VAL A 402 9.55 17.76 6.14
N VAL A 403 9.96 18.74 5.33
CA VAL A 403 11.10 18.59 4.41
C VAL A 403 12.44 18.69 5.15
N TRP A 404 12.46 19.36 6.30
CA TRP A 404 13.69 19.53 7.06
C TRP A 404 14.13 18.19 7.67
N PRO A 405 15.38 17.74 7.43
CA PRO A 405 15.87 16.45 7.88
C PRO A 405 16.26 16.47 9.37
N VAL A 406 15.39 16.99 10.26
CA VAL A 406 15.61 16.84 11.71
C VAL A 406 15.13 15.45 12.10
N THR A 407 16.03 14.47 12.05
CA THR A 407 15.79 13.16 12.67
C THR A 407 15.89 13.30 14.19
N VAL A 408 14.81 13.78 14.82
CA VAL A 408 14.73 13.79 16.29
C VAL A 408 14.50 12.36 16.77
N GLN A 409 15.58 11.56 16.85
CA GLN A 409 15.58 10.22 17.44
C GLN A 409 15.57 10.32 18.97
N SER A 410 14.53 10.94 19.54
CA SER A 410 14.33 10.95 20.98
C SER A 410 13.20 9.98 21.37
N PRO A 411 13.40 9.15 22.42
CA PRO A 411 12.35 8.25 22.90
C PRO A 411 11.11 9.01 23.40
N MET A 412 11.29 10.25 23.86
CA MET A 412 10.18 11.13 24.25
C MET A 412 9.34 11.59 23.06
N ALA A 413 9.96 11.95 21.92
CA ALA A 413 9.21 12.32 20.72
C ALA A 413 8.43 11.14 20.14
N ALA A 414 8.98 9.92 20.21
CA ALA A 414 8.27 8.70 19.83
C ALA A 414 7.04 8.49 20.73
N ARG A 415 7.23 8.56 22.06
CA ARG A 415 6.14 8.39 23.02
C ARG A 415 5.06 9.48 22.93
N LEU A 416 5.43 10.74 22.68
CA LEU A 416 4.46 11.81 22.47
C LEU A 416 3.63 11.56 21.21
N ALA A 417 4.26 11.10 20.13
CA ALA A 417 3.56 10.75 18.90
C ALA A 417 2.57 9.60 19.12
N ASP A 418 2.92 8.57 19.89
CA ASP A 418 2.02 7.49 20.24
C ASP A 418 0.78 8.02 21.00
N VAL A 419 0.98 8.90 21.99
CA VAL A 419 -0.13 9.52 22.75
C VAL A 419 -1.04 10.34 21.83
N ILE A 420 -0.48 11.10 20.89
CA ILE A 420 -1.26 11.86 19.91
C ILE A 420 -2.02 10.93 18.97
N GLU A 421 -1.41 9.82 18.53
CA GLU A 421 -2.09 8.82 17.68
C GLU A 421 -3.29 8.22 18.41
N TYR A 422 -3.10 7.75 19.64
CA TYR A 422 -4.19 7.18 20.43
C TYR A 422 -5.27 8.21 20.75
N GLY A 423 -4.90 9.45 21.06
CA GLY A 423 -5.84 10.53 21.27
C GLY A 423 -6.68 10.84 20.01
N ALA A 424 -6.03 10.90 18.85
CA ALA A 424 -6.72 11.11 17.57
C ALA A 424 -7.67 9.95 17.25
N LEU A 425 -7.23 8.71 17.39
CA LEU A 425 -8.06 7.51 17.17
C LEU A 425 -9.25 7.45 18.14
N ALA A 426 -9.03 7.77 19.42
CA ALA A 426 -10.08 7.79 20.43
C ALA A 426 -11.12 8.91 20.17
N ALA A 427 -10.72 10.03 19.57
CA ALA A 427 -11.62 11.13 19.23
C ALA A 427 -12.51 10.85 18.01
N VAL A 428 -12.08 10.00 17.07
CA VAL A 428 -12.83 9.74 15.81
C VAL A 428 -14.23 9.19 16.08
N VAL A 429 -14.37 8.21 16.97
CA VAL A 429 -15.66 7.54 17.23
C VAL A 429 -16.68 8.51 17.87
N PRO A 430 -16.37 9.20 18.98
CA PRO A 430 -17.29 10.18 19.57
C PRO A 430 -17.67 11.30 18.60
N LEU A 431 -16.72 11.83 17.82
CA LEU A 431 -16.99 12.88 16.83
C LEU A 431 -17.86 12.36 15.68
N ALA A 432 -17.65 11.14 15.21
CA ALA A 432 -18.54 10.51 14.22
C ALA A 432 -19.97 10.35 14.76
N CYS A 433 -20.12 9.89 16.00
CA CYS A 433 -21.43 9.76 16.66
C CYS A 433 -22.11 11.12 16.84
N TRP A 434 -21.36 12.17 17.15
CA TRP A 434 -21.85 13.54 17.23
C TRP A 434 -22.36 14.04 15.89
N LEU A 435 -21.57 13.88 14.83
CA LEU A 435 -21.95 14.29 13.47
C LEU A 435 -23.14 13.47 12.93
N ALA A 436 -23.29 12.23 13.37
CA ALA A 436 -24.45 11.39 13.07
C ALA A 436 -25.72 11.79 13.85
N GLY A 437 -25.64 12.74 14.80
CA GLY A 437 -26.78 13.22 15.58
C GLY A 437 -27.20 12.30 16.73
N ALA A 438 -26.38 11.30 17.10
CA ALA A 438 -26.73 10.31 18.13
C ALA A 438 -26.97 10.97 19.50
N PHE A 439 -26.17 11.97 19.89
CA PHE A 439 -26.30 12.63 21.19
C PHE A 439 -27.57 13.48 21.31
N HIS A 440 -28.08 14.04 20.21
CA HIS A 440 -29.36 14.76 20.21
C HIS A 440 -30.53 13.80 20.43
N LEU A 441 -30.46 12.59 19.85
CA LEU A 441 -31.48 11.55 20.02
C LEU A 441 -31.62 11.10 21.49
N PHE A 442 -30.49 10.95 22.20
CA PHE A 442 -30.50 10.58 23.62
C PHE A 442 -30.95 11.73 24.53
N GLY A 443 -30.66 12.99 24.17
CA GLY A 443 -31.15 14.17 24.90
C GLY A 443 -32.68 14.28 24.89
N ASP A 444 -33.30 14.00 23.75
CA ASP A 444 -34.77 14.04 23.62
C ASP A 444 -35.47 12.85 24.31
N LEU A 445 -34.77 11.72 24.48
CA LEU A 445 -35.27 10.55 25.21
C LEU A 445 -35.11 10.66 26.73
N GLY A 446 -34.17 11.49 27.22
CA GLY A 446 -33.95 11.73 28.65
C GLY A 446 -34.81 12.85 29.26
N LEU A 447 -35.59 13.56 28.44
CA LEU A 447 -36.52 14.63 28.83
C LEU A 447 -38.00 14.25 28.65
N ARG A 448 -38.29 12.96 28.44
CA ARG A 448 -39.63 12.36 28.57
C ARG A 448 -39.62 11.38 29.73
#